data_AF-A0A2N5DKY7-F1
#
_entry.id   AF-A0A2N5DKY7-F1
#
_cell.length_a   1.000
_cell.length_b   1.000
_cell.length_c   1.000
_cell.angle_alpha   90.00
_cell.angle_beta   90.00
_cell.angle_gamma   90.00
#
_symmetry.space_group_name_H-M   'P 1'
#
loop_
_entity.id
_entity.type
_entity.pdbx_description
1 polymer ?
#
loop_
_entity_poly.entity_id
_entity_poly.type
_entity_poly.pdbx_seq_one_letter_code
_entity_poly.pdbx_strand_id
1 'polypeptide(L)'
;MADFMPQQSDPELLVHERTYHAFSVFVRWSIVGVAVALTVLTLWFATPAGFVGGAIAGILLGVAGYFAVIRHEQHQPLDLWTEGR
;
A
#
# COMPACT_ATOMS: atom_id res chain seq x y z
N MET A 1 32.23 11.66 -19.74
CA MET A 1 31.05 11.18 -19.00
C MET A 1 29.96 12.16 -19.36
N ALA A 2 28.94 11.75 -20.13
CA ALA A 2 27.87 12.66 -20.51
C ALA A 2 27.14 13.11 -19.23
N ASP A 3 26.94 14.42 -19.06
CA ASP A 3 26.13 14.98 -17.98
C ASP A 3 24.68 14.53 -18.21
N PHE A 4 24.25 13.49 -17.51
CA PHE A 4 22.85 13.09 -17.45
C PHE A 4 22.16 14.07 -16.49
N MET A 5 21.64 15.16 -17.03
CA MET A 5 20.73 16.07 -16.35
C MET A 5 19.31 15.61 -16.67
N PRO A 6 18.69 14.70 -15.87
CA PRO A 6 17.35 14.20 -16.15
C PRO A 6 16.39 15.39 -16.19
N GLN A 7 15.89 15.70 -17.38
CA GLN A 7 14.86 16.72 -17.52
C GLN A 7 13.57 16.11 -17.01
N GLN A 8 12.99 16.68 -15.96
CA GLN A 8 11.79 16.16 -15.26
C GLN A 8 10.56 15.93 -16.16
N SER A 9 10.58 16.44 -17.39
CA SER A 9 9.56 16.24 -18.42
C SER A 9 9.88 15.10 -19.40
N ASP A 10 10.89 14.26 -19.13
CA ASP A 10 11.19 13.11 -19.97
C ASP A 10 9.99 12.13 -19.97
N PRO A 11 9.36 11.89 -21.14
CA PRO A 11 8.18 11.04 -21.21
C PRO A 11 8.42 9.60 -20.74
N GLU A 12 9.63 9.06 -20.85
CA GLU A 12 9.94 7.71 -20.37
C GLU A 12 9.92 7.64 -18.83
N LEU A 13 10.51 8.65 -18.16
CA LEU A 13 10.52 8.75 -16.70
C LEU A 13 9.10 8.90 -16.14
N LEU A 14 8.26 9.74 -16.76
CA LEU A 14 6.87 9.94 -16.32
C LEU A 14 6.03 8.66 -16.38
N VAL A 15 6.26 7.81 -17.40
CA VAL A 15 5.57 6.52 -17.53
C VAL A 15 6.06 5.55 -16.44
N HIS A 16 7.35 5.53 -16.16
CA HIS A 16 7.93 4.71 -15.10
C HIS A 16 7.40 5.11 -13.72
N GLU A 17 7.43 6.40 -13.38
CA GLU A 17 6.92 6.94 -12.10
C GLU A 17 5.44 6.60 -11.88
N ARG A 18 4.60 6.78 -12.90
CA ARG A 18 3.18 6.43 -12.83
C ARG A 18 2.97 4.95 -12.56
N THR A 19 3.74 4.10 -13.26
CA THR A 19 3.63 2.64 -13.12
C THR A 19 4.11 2.20 -11.74
N TYR A 20 5.22 2.76 -11.25
CA TYR A 20 5.75 2.50 -9.92
C TYR A 20 4.75 2.88 -8.83
N HIS A 21 4.14 4.07 -8.93
CA HIS A 21 3.11 4.51 -7.98
C HIS A 21 1.87 3.60 -8.00
N ALA A 22 1.39 3.20 -9.18
CA ALA A 22 0.27 2.27 -9.28
C ALA A 22 0.59 0.90 -8.65
N PHE A 23 1.78 0.38 -8.92
CA PHE A 23 2.26 -0.88 -8.35
C PHE A 23 2.40 -0.80 -6.84
N SER A 24 3.00 0.28 -6.31
CA SER A 24 3.21 0.43 -4.88
C SER A 24 1.89 0.50 -4.10
N VAL A 25 0.89 1.20 -4.64
CA VAL A 25 -0.48 1.22 -4.07
C VAL A 25 -1.11 -0.16 -4.12
N PHE A 26 -1.00 -0.87 -5.25
CA PHE A 26 -1.54 -2.23 -5.38
C PHE A 26 -0.92 -3.23 -4.39
N VAL A 27 0.40 -3.19 -4.22
CA VAL A 27 1.12 -4.06 -3.27
C VAL A 27 0.62 -3.83 -1.85
N ARG A 28 0.42 -2.58 -1.44
CA ARG A 28 -0.10 -2.24 -0.11
C ARG A 28 -1.48 -2.83 0.12
N TRP A 29 -2.39 -2.65 -0.84
CA TRP A 29 -3.71 -3.27 -0.79
C TRP A 29 -3.63 -4.80 -0.69
N SER A 30 -2.69 -5.42 -1.43
CA SER A 30 -2.47 -6.86 -1.39
C SER A 30 -2.00 -7.33 0.00
N ILE A 31 -1.04 -6.62 0.62
CA ILE A 31 -0.54 -6.94 1.97
C ILE A 31 -1.66 -6.83 3.01
N VAL A 32 -2.43 -5.74 2.99
CA VAL A 32 -3.57 -5.55 3.90
C VAL A 32 -4.62 -6.64 3.68
N GLY A 33 -4.94 -6.96 2.42
CA GLY A 33 -5.88 -8.01 2.06
C GLY A 33 -5.45 -9.38 2.58
N VAL A 34 -4.17 -9.74 2.42
CA VAL A 34 -3.62 -11.00 2.94
C VAL A 34 -3.67 -11.03 4.47
N ALA A 35 -3.28 -9.96 5.15
CA ALA A 35 -3.34 -9.88 6.61
C ALA A 35 -4.78 -10.07 7.14
N VAL A 36 -5.76 -9.42 6.52
CA VAL A 36 -7.18 -9.57 6.86
C VAL A 36 -7.66 -11.00 6.60
N ALA A 37 -7.37 -11.56 5.42
CA ALA A 37 -7.78 -12.91 5.05
C ALA A 37 -7.22 -13.96 6.03
N LEU A 38 -5.93 -13.88 6.34
CA LEU A 38 -5.31 -14.78 7.33
C LEU A 38 -5.97 -14.63 8.69
N THR A 39 -6.18 -13.40 9.17
CA THR A 39 -6.82 -13.15 10.48
C THR A 39 -8.22 -13.74 10.54
N VAL A 40 -9.06 -13.51 9.52
CA VAL A 40 -10.42 -14.05 9.45
C VAL A 40 -10.39 -15.57 9.45
N LEU A 41 -9.58 -16.19 8.60
CA LEU A 41 -9.47 -17.65 8.51
C LEU A 41 -8.95 -18.27 9.81
N THR A 42 -7.96 -17.65 10.44
CA THR A 42 -7.43 -18.10 11.73
C THR A 42 -8.48 -18.00 12.83
N LEU A 43 -9.17 -16.87 12.96
CA LEU A 43 -10.19 -16.72 14.00
C LEU A 43 -11.41 -17.62 13.76
N TRP A 44 -11.78 -17.84 12.50
CA TRP A 44 -12.86 -18.73 12.14
C TRP A 44 -12.56 -20.17 12.56
N PHE A 45 -11.41 -20.72 12.16
CA PHE A 45 -11.14 -22.15 12.28
C PHE A 45 -10.25 -22.54 13.48
N ALA A 46 -9.36 -21.65 13.93
CA ALA A 46 -8.36 -21.97 14.94
C ALA A 46 -8.68 -21.41 16.34
N THR A 47 -9.82 -20.74 16.52
CA THR A 47 -10.20 -20.17 17.82
C THR A 47 -11.70 -20.33 18.12
N PRO A 48 -12.13 -20.24 19.40
CA PRO A 48 -13.54 -20.22 19.76
C PRO A 48 -14.32 -18.97 19.28
N ALA A 49 -13.64 -17.96 18.70
CA ALA A 49 -14.30 -16.75 18.20
C ALA A 49 -15.26 -17.04 17.02
N GLY A 50 -15.00 -18.11 16.27
CA GLY A 50 -15.84 -18.56 15.16
C GLY A 50 -15.94 -17.54 14.02
N PHE A 51 -16.94 -17.75 13.13
CA PHE A 51 -17.11 -16.91 11.94
C PHE A 51 -17.36 -15.44 12.28
N VAL A 52 -18.30 -15.16 13.19
CA VAL A 52 -18.73 -13.79 13.49
C VAL A 52 -17.60 -12.99 14.15
N GLY A 53 -16.89 -13.60 15.11
CA GLY A 53 -15.73 -12.98 15.73
C GLY A 53 -14.61 -12.71 14.73
N GLY A 54 -14.33 -13.68 13.85
CA GLY A 54 -13.37 -13.51 12.75
C GLY A 54 -13.77 -12.40 11.78
N ALA A 55 -15.03 -12.32 11.37
CA ALA A 55 -15.54 -11.31 10.45
C ALA A 55 -15.42 -9.89 11.04
N ILE A 56 -15.81 -9.69 12.31
CA ILE A 56 -15.68 -8.39 12.99
C ILE A 56 -14.21 -7.97 13.08
N ALA A 57 -13.34 -8.87 13.55
CA ALA A 57 -11.91 -8.59 13.65
C ALA A 57 -11.29 -8.28 12.27
N GLY A 58 -11.68 -9.01 11.23
CA GLY A 58 -11.25 -8.76 9.85
C GLY A 58 -11.66 -7.38 9.33
N ILE A 59 -12.91 -6.97 9.57
CA ILE A 59 -13.40 -5.63 9.20
C ILE A 59 -12.61 -4.55 9.94
N LEU A 60 -12.44 -4.69 11.26
CA LEU A 60 -11.69 -3.72 12.06
C LEU A 60 -10.22 -3.61 11.60
N LEU A 61 -9.58 -4.74 11.33
CA LEU A 61 -8.21 -4.79 10.82
C LEU A 61 -8.12 -4.18 9.41
N GLY A 62 -9.09 -4.43 8.54
CA GLY A 62 -9.14 -3.84 7.20
C GLY A 62 -9.28 -2.32 7.25
N VAL A 63 -10.14 -1.80 8.13
CA VAL A 63 -10.30 -0.35 8.35
C VAL A 63 -9.01 0.25 8.92
N ALA A 64 -8.40 -0.40 9.91
CA ALA A 64 -7.13 0.05 10.48
C ALA A 64 -6.01 0.05 9.43
N GLY A 65 -5.89 -1.01 8.63
CA GLY A 65 -4.92 -1.13 7.54
C GLY A 65 -5.12 -0.08 6.46
N TYR A 66 -6.37 0.24 6.10
CA TYR A 66 -6.68 1.33 5.18
C TYR A 66 -6.16 2.68 5.69
N PHE A 67 -6.46 3.05 6.94
CA PHE A 67 -6.03 4.33 7.49
C PHE A 67 -4.51 4.40 7.71
N ALA A 68 -3.90 3.32 8.19
CA ALA A 68 -2.48 3.30 8.54
C ALA A 68 -1.55 3.16 7.32
N VAL A 69 -1.89 2.30 6.35
CA VAL A 69 -0.97 1.89 5.28
C VAL A 69 -1.32 2.55 3.95
N ILE A 70 -2.61 2.64 3.62
CA ILE A 70 -3.06 3.09 2.31
C ILE A 70 -3.24 4.62 2.30
N ARG A 71 -4.00 5.15 3.27
CA ARG A 71 -4.30 6.59 3.34
C ARG A 71 -3.06 7.43 3.63
N HIS A 72 -2.16 6.95 4.50
CA HIS A 72 -0.97 7.70 4.90
C HIS A 72 -0.09 8.09 3.69
N GLU A 73 -0.09 7.27 2.64
CA GLU A 73 0.84 7.43 1.52
C GLU A 73 0.26 8.12 0.31
N GLN A 74 -1.06 8.20 0.20
CA GLN A 74 -1.68 9.18 -0.70
C GLN A 74 -1.32 10.63 -0.34
N HIS A 75 -0.90 10.88 0.90
CA HIS A 75 -0.48 12.19 1.37
C HIS A 75 1.03 12.41 1.36
N GLN A 76 1.84 11.41 0.98
CA GLN A 76 3.27 11.62 0.83
C GLN A 76 3.54 12.28 -0.53
N PRO A 77 4.24 13.44 -0.57
CA PRO A 77 4.61 14.05 -1.83
C PRO A 77 5.56 13.10 -2.58
N LEU A 78 5.22 12.80 -3.84
CA LEU A 78 6.00 11.97 -4.78
C LEU A 78 7.28 12.66 -5.28
N ASP A 79 7.70 13.76 -4.65
CA ASP A 79 8.84 14.55 -5.09
C ASP A 79 10.15 13.92 -4.58
N LEU A 80 10.53 12.81 -5.20
CA LEU A 80 11.80 12.11 -4.96
C LEU A 80 13.03 12.96 -5.32
N TRP A 81 12.82 14.08 -6.03
CA TRP A 81 13.87 14.95 -6.58
C TRP A 81 13.90 16.35 -5.98
N THR A 82 13.11 16.61 -4.92
CA THR A 82 13.45 17.64 -3.94
C THR A 82 14.64 17.21 -3.08
N GLU A 83 15.81 17.08 -3.70
CA GLU A 83 17.09 17.08 -3.01
C GLU A 83 17.36 18.53 -2.56
N GLY A 84 16.82 18.84 -1.37
CA GLY A 84 16.86 20.16 -0.76
C GLY A 84 17.03 20.13 0.76
N ARG A 85 17.49 19.00 1.30
CA ARG A 85 18.36 18.89 2.50
C ARG A 85 19.19 17.63 2.44
#